data_AF-A0A9D6NJT5-F1
#
_entry.id   AF-A0A9D6NJT5-F1
#
_cell.length_a   1.000
_cell.length_b   1.000
_cell.length_c   1.000
_cell.angle_alpha   90.00
_cell.angle_beta   90.00
_cell.angle_gamma   90.00
#
_symmetry.space_group_name_H-M   'P 1'
#
loop_
_entity.id
_entity.type
_entity.pdbx_description
1 polymer ?
#
loop_
_entity_poly.entity_id
_entity_poly.type
_entity_poly.pdbx_seq_one_letter_code
_entity_poly.pdbx_strand_id
1 'polypeptide(L)'
;MERAIGGGLPPYDEFMESEGIPVHRALAGVEDVKELPRGKWARMGGLGTFIVLEGVRQEGSGLYVAEIPAGGTLKPEKHLYDELIYILRGRGLAEVWQEGGPKRSFEWGEGSLFAMPTNAWHRLVNGGREPVLFFAKTTAPTVMNAFRNNDFIFNCDYKFTDRYGGEADYFLASTEERHKEGVRTFWVTNFVPDLLTMFYDDFPAKVEGGQLTFFRMSSWEYNHTSSWPVGVYHMAHYHGPGALLLGLSGEGYALIWPKRCGPHPY
;
A
#
# COMPACT_ATOMS: atom_id res chain seq x y z
N MET A 1 3.99 -10.63 -23.33
CA MET A 1 5.24 -9.84 -23.42
C MET A 1 5.06 -8.88 -24.59
N GLU A 2 4.42 -7.75 -24.33
CA GLU A 2 4.13 -6.75 -25.35
C GLU A 2 5.42 -5.96 -25.57
N ARG A 3 6.03 -6.09 -26.76
CA ARG A 3 7.19 -5.27 -27.13
C ARG A 3 6.68 -3.85 -27.33
N ALA A 4 7.10 -2.94 -26.46
CA ALA A 4 6.90 -1.51 -26.66
C ALA A 4 7.56 -1.07 -27.98
N ILE A 5 6.86 -0.23 -28.73
CA ILE A 5 7.41 0.51 -29.86
C ILE A 5 8.46 1.47 -29.28
N GLY A 6 9.75 1.16 -29.50
CA GLY A 6 10.90 1.88 -28.93
C GLY A 6 11.53 1.11 -27.75
N GLY A 7 12.74 0.61 -27.94
CA GLY A 7 13.41 -0.36 -27.05
C GLY A 7 13.90 0.14 -25.68
N GLY A 8 13.18 1.08 -25.05
CA GLY A 8 13.43 1.53 -23.68
C GLY A 8 12.63 0.73 -22.64
N LEU A 9 13.01 0.87 -21.38
CA LEU A 9 12.23 0.34 -20.25
C LEU A 9 10.91 1.12 -20.12
N PRO A 10 9.86 0.53 -19.53
CA PRO A 10 8.68 1.31 -19.15
C PRO A 10 9.07 2.46 -18.20
N PRO A 11 8.43 3.64 -18.28
CA PRO A 11 8.78 4.82 -17.46
C PRO A 11 8.92 4.56 -15.95
N TYR A 12 8.07 3.69 -15.38
CA TYR A 12 8.21 3.33 -13.96
C TYR A 12 9.46 2.50 -13.66
N ASP A 13 9.89 1.65 -14.60
CA ASP A 13 11.12 0.88 -14.45
C ASP A 13 12.35 1.79 -14.58
N GLU A 14 12.33 2.77 -15.50
CA GLU A 14 13.34 3.83 -15.58
C GLU A 14 13.39 4.65 -14.27
N PHE A 15 12.23 4.98 -13.71
CA PHE A 15 12.14 5.65 -12.42
C PHE A 15 12.79 4.82 -11.31
N MET A 16 12.43 3.54 -11.16
CA MET A 16 13.03 2.66 -10.14
C MET A 16 14.57 2.59 -10.27
N GLU A 17 15.10 2.48 -11.50
CA GLU A 17 16.55 2.48 -11.73
C GLU A 17 17.19 3.81 -11.32
N SER A 18 16.54 4.93 -11.64
CA SER A 18 17.05 6.28 -11.33
C SER A 18 17.12 6.58 -9.83
N GLU A 19 16.28 5.94 -9.03
CA GLU A 19 16.26 6.12 -7.56
C GLU A 19 17.46 5.45 -6.88
N GLY A 20 18.14 4.51 -7.55
CA GLY A 20 19.41 3.94 -7.10
C GLY A 20 19.32 3.07 -5.83
N ILE A 21 18.12 2.62 -5.46
CA ILE A 21 17.89 1.69 -4.34
C ILE A 21 17.73 0.24 -4.85
N PRO A 22 17.90 -0.78 -3.99
CA PRO A 22 17.74 -2.17 -4.42
C PRO A 22 16.31 -2.46 -4.90
N VAL A 23 16.20 -3.36 -5.89
CA VAL A 23 14.93 -3.85 -6.44
C VAL A 23 14.86 -5.36 -6.24
N HIS A 24 13.97 -5.80 -5.35
CA HIS A 24 13.70 -7.22 -5.15
C HIS A 24 12.67 -7.71 -6.19
N ARG A 25 12.99 -8.77 -6.95
CA ARG A 25 12.10 -9.31 -7.98
C ARG A 25 11.72 -10.75 -7.63
N ALA A 26 10.43 -11.04 -7.59
CA ALA A 26 9.93 -12.38 -7.28
C ALA A 26 8.68 -12.76 -8.08
N LEU A 27 8.50 -14.07 -8.30
CA LEU A 27 7.36 -14.64 -9.02
C LEU A 27 6.18 -14.98 -8.10
N ALA A 28 6.47 -15.64 -6.97
CA ALA A 28 5.45 -16.18 -6.06
C ALA A 28 5.16 -15.25 -4.87
N GLY A 29 6.18 -14.59 -4.33
CA GLY A 29 6.08 -13.72 -3.17
C GLY A 29 7.42 -13.48 -2.50
N VAL A 30 7.38 -12.79 -1.36
CA VAL A 30 8.52 -12.56 -0.46
C VAL A 30 8.17 -13.18 0.88
N GLU A 31 9.08 -13.96 1.48
CA GLU A 31 8.85 -14.63 2.77
C GLU A 31 8.64 -13.61 3.90
N ASP A 32 9.59 -12.68 4.06
CA ASP A 32 9.46 -11.56 4.98
C ASP A 32 9.98 -10.27 4.34
N VAL A 33 9.08 -9.31 4.12
CA VAL A 33 9.41 -8.00 3.53
C VAL A 33 10.26 -7.13 4.47
N LYS A 34 10.27 -7.40 5.78
CA LYS A 34 11.09 -6.69 6.78
C LYS A 34 12.58 -7.01 6.64
N GLU A 35 12.91 -8.17 6.06
CA GLU A 35 14.29 -8.66 5.92
C GLU A 35 14.94 -8.26 4.59
N LEU A 36 14.20 -7.63 3.68
CA LEU A 36 14.75 -7.22 2.39
C LEU A 36 15.88 -6.18 2.56
N PRO A 37 16.98 -6.28 1.78
CA PRO A 37 18.04 -5.27 1.80
C PRO A 37 17.51 -3.88 1.45
N ARG A 38 17.88 -2.86 2.22
CA ARG A 38 17.45 -1.48 1.98
C ARG A 38 18.64 -0.57 1.73
N GLY A 39 18.59 0.19 0.64
CA GLY A 39 19.62 1.16 0.26
C GLY A 39 19.23 2.58 0.66
N LYS A 40 20.22 3.48 0.72
CA LYS A 40 19.97 4.91 1.00
C LYS A 40 19.10 5.50 -0.10
N TRP A 41 17.94 6.02 0.28
CA TRP A 41 16.97 6.55 -0.66
C TRP A 41 17.04 8.08 -0.67
N ALA A 42 17.79 8.64 -1.63
CA ALA A 42 18.09 10.07 -1.65
C ALA A 42 16.85 10.96 -1.73
N ARG A 43 15.83 10.57 -2.51
CA ARG A 43 14.55 11.29 -2.66
C ARG A 43 13.75 11.32 -1.37
N MET A 44 13.68 10.20 -0.66
CA MET A 44 12.90 10.03 0.57
C MET A 44 13.65 10.46 1.84
N GLY A 45 14.99 10.47 1.83
CA GLY A 45 15.81 10.75 3.02
C GLY A 45 15.90 9.60 4.03
N GLY A 46 15.34 8.43 3.72
CA GLY A 46 15.42 7.20 4.53
C GLY A 46 16.19 6.09 3.82
N LEU A 47 15.88 4.84 4.17
CA LEU A 47 16.30 3.67 3.39
C LEU A 47 15.09 3.05 2.71
N GLY A 48 15.30 2.31 1.61
CA GLY A 48 14.22 1.54 1.02
C GLY A 48 14.66 0.49 0.02
N THR A 49 13.67 -0.30 -0.43
CA THR A 49 13.79 -1.23 -1.54
C THR A 49 12.47 -1.27 -2.31
N PHE A 50 12.55 -1.33 -3.63
CA PHE A 50 11.39 -1.66 -4.45
C PHE A 50 11.15 -3.17 -4.45
N ILE A 51 9.89 -3.56 -4.59
CA ILE A 51 9.47 -4.94 -4.80
C ILE A 51 8.73 -5.02 -6.13
N VAL A 52 9.19 -5.91 -7.01
CA VAL A 52 8.51 -6.26 -8.25
C VAL A 52 8.02 -7.70 -8.12
N LEU A 53 6.72 -7.84 -7.88
CA LEU A 53 6.03 -9.12 -7.97
C LEU A 53 5.42 -9.27 -9.37
N GLU A 54 5.68 -10.41 -9.99
CA GLU A 54 5.06 -10.78 -11.26
C GLU A 54 3.52 -10.77 -11.12
N GLY A 55 2.83 -10.21 -12.10
CA GLY A 55 1.38 -9.98 -12.09
C GLY A 55 0.99 -8.66 -11.40
N VAL A 56 1.61 -8.30 -10.28
CA VAL A 56 1.28 -7.04 -9.57
C VAL A 56 1.83 -5.82 -10.33
N ARG A 57 3.09 -5.89 -10.76
CA ARG A 57 3.71 -4.83 -11.56
C ARG A 57 3.01 -4.62 -12.90
N GLN A 58 2.61 -5.71 -13.56
CA GLN A 58 1.94 -5.71 -14.86
C GLN A 58 0.52 -5.14 -14.78
N GLU A 59 -0.14 -5.31 -13.63
CA GLU A 59 -1.47 -4.73 -13.39
C GLU A 59 -1.41 -3.24 -13.03
N GLY A 60 -0.23 -2.71 -12.72
CA GLY A 60 -0.02 -1.27 -12.54
C GLY A 60 0.20 -0.82 -11.10
N SER A 61 0.40 -1.76 -10.18
CA SER A 61 0.72 -1.48 -8.78
C SER A 61 2.23 -1.51 -8.52
N GLY A 62 2.73 -0.50 -7.82
CA GLY A 62 4.14 -0.38 -7.41
C GLY A 62 4.28 -0.65 -5.92
N LEU A 63 5.29 -1.42 -5.52
CA LEU A 63 5.48 -1.83 -4.12
C LEU A 63 6.86 -1.43 -3.63
N TYR A 64 6.95 -1.00 -2.37
CA TYR A 64 8.23 -0.78 -1.73
C TYR A 64 8.15 -0.99 -0.21
N VAL A 65 9.31 -1.24 0.40
CA VAL A 65 9.51 -1.15 1.85
C VAL A 65 10.46 0.00 2.10
N ALA A 66 10.14 0.82 3.09
CA ALA A 66 10.98 1.93 3.51
C ALA A 66 11.23 1.90 5.02
N GLU A 67 12.36 2.48 5.40
CA GLU A 67 12.82 2.58 6.77
C GLU A 67 13.13 4.03 7.13
N ILE A 68 12.59 4.47 8.26
CA ILE A 68 12.87 5.79 8.84
C ILE A 68 13.83 5.57 10.03
N PRO A 69 15.03 6.17 10.02
CA PRO A 69 15.97 6.06 11.13
C PRO A 69 15.34 6.45 12.47
N ALA A 70 15.91 5.98 13.59
CA ALA A 70 15.50 6.36 14.94
C ALA A 70 15.44 7.89 15.11
N GLY A 71 14.28 8.42 15.56
CA GLY A 71 14.03 9.86 15.67
C GLY A 71 14.11 10.63 14.34
N GLY A 72 14.25 9.93 13.22
CA GLY A 72 14.43 10.48 11.90
C GLY A 72 13.13 10.96 11.26
N THR A 73 13.27 11.63 10.13
CA THR A 73 12.16 12.19 9.37
C THR A 73 12.45 11.99 7.89
N LEU A 74 11.46 11.49 7.13
CA LEU A 74 11.56 11.46 5.68
C LEU A 74 11.46 12.88 5.11
N LYS A 75 11.91 13.07 3.88
CA LYS A 75 11.72 14.33 3.16
C LYS A 75 10.23 14.48 2.80
N PRO A 76 9.68 15.70 2.81
CA PRO A 76 8.37 15.95 2.23
C PRO A 76 8.30 15.51 0.78
N GLU A 77 7.18 14.91 0.39
CA GLU A 77 6.88 14.61 -1.01
C GLU A 77 5.41 14.88 -1.34
N LYS A 78 5.12 15.05 -2.63
CA LYS A 78 3.78 15.06 -3.21
C LYS A 78 3.84 14.35 -4.56
N HIS A 79 2.75 13.71 -4.98
CA HIS A 79 2.70 13.01 -6.26
C HIS A 79 1.27 12.76 -6.75
N LEU A 80 1.11 12.58 -8.06
CA LEU A 80 -0.17 12.30 -8.72
C LEU A 80 -0.66 10.84 -8.68
N TYR A 81 0.06 9.93 -8.02
CA TYR A 81 -0.41 8.57 -7.77
C TYR A 81 -0.94 8.42 -6.34
N ASP A 82 -1.76 7.39 -6.12
CA ASP A 82 -2.23 7.02 -4.79
C ASP A 82 -1.17 6.21 -4.06
N GLU A 83 -1.10 6.35 -2.75
CA GLU A 83 -0.18 5.62 -1.88
C GLU A 83 -0.91 5.10 -0.62
N LEU A 84 -0.83 3.80 -0.39
CA LEU A 84 -1.36 3.10 0.77
C LEU A 84 -0.17 2.61 1.59
N ILE A 85 -0.12 2.97 2.86
CA ILE A 85 0.98 2.64 3.77
C ILE A 85 0.46 1.77 4.90
N TYR A 86 1.18 0.68 5.15
CA TYR A 86 1.01 -0.19 6.31
C TYR A 86 2.27 -0.18 7.16
N ILE A 87 2.15 0.13 8.44
CA ILE A 87 3.30 0.19 9.36
C ILE A 87 3.65 -1.22 9.84
N LEU A 88 4.81 -1.71 9.40
CA LEU A 88 5.32 -3.04 9.75
C LEU A 88 5.95 -3.07 11.14
N ARG A 89 6.53 -1.96 11.59
CA ARG A 89 7.21 -1.84 12.89
C ARG A 89 7.32 -0.38 13.33
N GLY A 90 7.11 -0.14 14.62
CA GLY A 90 7.40 1.14 15.26
C GLY A 90 6.22 2.11 15.25
N ARG A 91 6.47 3.39 15.52
CA ARG A 91 5.43 4.41 15.68
C ARG A 91 5.93 5.81 15.31
N GLY A 92 5.01 6.71 15.05
CA GLY A 92 5.34 8.06 14.65
C GLY A 92 4.12 8.91 14.33
N LEU A 93 4.37 9.93 13.53
CA LEU A 93 3.32 10.81 13.03
C LEU A 93 3.50 11.07 11.55
N ALA A 94 2.39 11.34 10.87
CA ALA A 94 2.37 11.85 9.51
C ALA A 94 1.93 13.31 9.55
N GLU A 95 2.61 14.17 8.80
CA GLU A 95 2.16 15.52 8.48
C GLU A 95 1.59 15.53 7.06
N VAL A 96 0.44 16.16 6.84
CA VAL A 96 -0.21 16.24 5.52
C VAL A 96 -0.78 17.64 5.29
N TRP A 97 -0.58 18.23 4.10
CA TRP A 97 -1.08 19.56 3.77
C TRP A 97 -1.28 19.77 2.27
N GLN A 98 -2.24 20.63 1.93
CA GLN A 98 -2.32 21.24 0.61
C GLN A 98 -1.39 22.46 0.53
N GLU A 99 -0.90 22.79 -0.67
CA GLU A 99 -0.10 24.00 -0.89
C GLU A 99 -0.87 25.25 -0.44
N GLY A 100 -0.33 26.03 0.50
CA GLY A 100 -0.99 27.18 1.11
C GLY A 100 -2.20 26.87 2.02
N GLY A 101 -2.47 25.59 2.31
CA GLY A 101 -3.53 25.14 3.22
C GLY A 101 -3.03 24.86 4.64
N PRO A 102 -3.93 24.50 5.57
CA PRO A 102 -3.53 24.10 6.92
C PRO A 102 -2.73 22.79 6.88
N LYS A 103 -1.69 22.70 7.71
CA LYS A 103 -0.99 21.43 7.97
C LYS A 103 -1.72 20.63 9.04
N ARG A 104 -2.10 19.40 8.69
CA ARG A 104 -2.69 18.42 9.59
C ARG A 104 -1.66 17.37 9.99
N SER A 105 -1.90 16.72 11.13
CA SER A 105 -1.08 15.62 11.58
C SER A 105 -1.93 14.55 12.27
N PHE A 106 -1.52 13.30 12.13
CA PHE A 106 -2.08 12.18 12.87
C PHE A 106 -0.97 11.22 13.30
N GLU A 107 -1.18 10.55 14.42
CA GLU A 107 -0.25 9.55 14.96
C GLU A 107 -0.57 8.16 14.40
N TRP A 108 0.45 7.35 14.24
CA TRP A 108 0.33 5.95 13.80
C TRP A 108 1.30 5.07 14.58
N GLY A 109 0.98 3.78 14.63
CA GLY A 109 1.77 2.74 15.27
C GLY A 109 1.88 1.50 14.38
N GLU A 110 2.50 0.46 14.90
CA GLU A 110 2.55 -0.84 14.25
C GLU A 110 1.14 -1.35 13.99
N GLY A 111 0.91 -1.89 12.78
CA GLY A 111 -0.41 -2.33 12.36
C GLY A 111 -1.30 -1.23 11.77
N SER A 112 -0.92 0.05 11.87
CA SER A 112 -1.67 1.15 11.24
C SER A 112 -1.69 1.04 9.71
N LEU A 113 -2.85 1.31 9.11
CA LEU A 113 -3.06 1.42 7.67
C LEU A 113 -3.61 2.80 7.32
N PHE A 114 -3.03 3.49 6.35
CA PHE A 114 -3.54 4.78 5.88
C PHE A 114 -3.23 5.04 4.42
N ALA A 115 -4.05 5.87 3.78
CA ALA A 115 -3.85 6.31 2.40
C ALA A 115 -3.49 7.79 2.36
N MET A 116 -2.42 8.14 1.63
CA MET A 116 -2.05 9.54 1.40
C MET A 116 -2.95 10.13 0.30
N PRO A 117 -3.49 11.35 0.50
CA PRO A 117 -4.29 12.02 -0.52
C PRO A 117 -3.46 12.33 -1.76
N THR A 118 -4.04 12.12 -2.93
CA THR A 118 -3.40 12.44 -4.21
C THR A 118 -2.96 13.91 -4.26
N ASN A 119 -1.73 14.16 -4.65
CA ASN A 119 -1.10 15.47 -4.79
C ASN A 119 -1.10 16.37 -3.54
N ALA A 120 -1.31 15.82 -2.35
CA ALA A 120 -1.06 16.53 -1.11
C ALA A 120 0.40 16.33 -0.69
N TRP A 121 1.01 17.39 -0.15
CA TRP A 121 2.30 17.23 0.51
C TRP A 121 2.13 16.40 1.76
N HIS A 122 3.05 15.48 1.98
CA HIS A 122 3.09 14.70 3.20
C HIS A 122 4.52 14.36 3.62
N ARG A 123 4.66 14.01 4.89
CA ARG A 123 5.95 13.63 5.49
C ARG A 123 5.73 12.69 6.67
N LEU A 124 6.49 11.59 6.70
CA LEU A 124 6.50 10.66 7.83
C LEU A 124 7.66 10.94 8.78
N VAL A 125 7.36 10.91 10.09
CA VAL A 125 8.30 11.17 11.17
C VAL A 125 8.33 9.98 12.12
N ASN A 126 9.51 9.49 12.45
CA ASN A 126 9.70 8.46 13.46
C ASN A 126 9.71 9.10 14.86
N GLY A 127 8.74 8.73 15.70
CA GLY A 127 8.63 9.22 17.09
C GLY A 127 9.36 8.35 18.13
N GLY A 128 10.05 7.30 17.68
CA GLY A 128 10.74 6.30 18.51
C GLY A 128 12.26 6.39 18.49
N ARG A 129 12.88 5.52 19.29
CA ARG A 129 14.35 5.35 19.36
C ARG A 129 14.87 4.17 18.52
N GLU A 130 13.96 3.43 17.91
CA GLU A 130 14.27 2.34 16.99
C GLU A 130 13.80 2.71 15.57
N PRO A 131 14.39 2.14 14.51
CA PRO A 131 13.92 2.38 13.15
C PRO A 131 12.48 1.89 12.93
N VAL A 132 11.68 2.73 12.27
CA VAL A 132 10.35 2.38 11.76
C VAL A 132 10.51 1.71 10.40
N LEU A 133 9.75 0.63 10.16
CA LEU A 133 9.56 0.07 8.81
C LEU A 133 8.10 0.18 8.41
N PHE A 134 7.88 0.48 7.14
CA PHE A 134 6.56 0.42 6.55
C PHE A 134 6.61 -0.17 5.15
N PHE A 135 5.50 -0.80 4.77
CA PHE A 135 5.23 -1.28 3.43
C PHE A 135 4.30 -0.29 2.73
N ALA A 136 4.55 -0.02 1.45
CA ALA A 136 3.70 0.83 0.64
C ALA A 136 3.29 0.16 -0.67
N LYS A 137 2.01 0.34 -1.02
CA LYS A 137 1.44 0.02 -2.33
C LYS A 137 1.02 1.32 -3.00
N THR A 138 1.39 1.49 -4.27
CA THR A 138 1.14 2.70 -5.02
C THR A 138 0.51 2.40 -6.38
N THR A 139 -0.17 3.39 -6.96
CA THR A 139 -0.56 3.38 -8.39
C THR A 139 0.49 4.03 -9.30
N ALA A 140 1.71 4.22 -8.78
CA ALA A 140 2.81 4.87 -9.50
C ALA A 140 3.12 4.26 -10.87
N PRO A 141 3.13 2.93 -11.06
CA PRO A 141 3.38 2.37 -12.40
C PRO A 141 2.32 2.76 -13.42
N THR A 142 1.04 2.75 -13.05
CA THR A 142 -0.06 3.21 -13.92
C THR A 142 0.12 4.67 -14.31
N VAL A 143 0.34 5.54 -13.32
CA VAL A 143 0.45 7.00 -13.52
C VAL A 143 1.70 7.36 -14.33
N MET A 144 2.87 6.81 -13.97
CA MET A 144 4.13 7.10 -14.66
C MET A 144 4.14 6.56 -16.09
N ASN A 145 3.62 5.36 -16.33
CA ASN A 145 3.54 4.81 -17.67
C ASN A 145 2.57 5.60 -18.56
N ALA A 146 1.51 6.17 -17.98
CA ALA A 146 0.53 6.98 -18.71
C ALA A 146 1.06 8.38 -19.06
N PHE A 147 1.57 9.12 -18.08
CA PHE A 147 2.00 10.52 -18.29
C PHE A 147 3.42 10.65 -18.84
N ARG A 148 4.30 9.69 -18.56
CA ARG A 148 5.71 9.66 -19.02
C ARG A 148 6.48 10.96 -18.72
N ASN A 149 6.16 11.62 -17.61
CA ASN A 149 6.75 12.90 -17.22
C ASN A 149 6.80 13.03 -15.69
N ASN A 150 7.98 12.78 -15.10
CA ASN A 150 8.17 12.84 -13.65
C ASN A 150 8.01 14.26 -13.10
N ASP A 151 8.42 15.28 -13.84
CA ASP A 151 8.26 16.67 -13.41
C ASP A 151 6.78 17.01 -13.22
N PHE A 152 5.93 16.65 -14.19
CA PHE A 152 4.48 16.80 -14.05
C PHE A 152 3.92 15.98 -12.87
N ILE A 153 4.39 14.75 -12.67
CA ILE A 153 3.87 13.85 -11.62
C ILE A 153 4.22 14.33 -10.21
N PHE A 154 5.41 14.90 -10.00
CA PHE A 154 5.89 15.32 -8.68
C PHE A 154 5.74 16.82 -8.42
N ASN A 155 5.61 17.65 -9.46
CA ASN A 155 5.53 19.11 -9.36
C ASN A 155 4.20 19.69 -9.88
N CYS A 156 3.13 18.90 -9.95
CA CYS A 156 1.81 19.41 -10.30
C CYS A 156 1.27 20.39 -9.24
N ASP A 157 0.88 21.59 -9.65
CA ASP A 157 0.34 22.63 -8.76
C ASP A 157 -1.19 22.59 -8.62
N TYR A 158 -1.87 21.69 -9.35
CA TYR A 158 -3.32 21.54 -9.22
C TYR A 158 -3.69 20.95 -7.87
N LYS A 159 -4.57 21.64 -7.14
CA LYS A 159 -5.02 21.23 -5.81
C LYS A 159 -6.32 20.45 -5.95
N PHE A 160 -6.28 19.15 -5.69
CA PHE A 160 -7.45 18.26 -5.69
C PHE A 160 -8.26 18.44 -4.39
N THR A 161 -8.81 19.64 -4.17
CA THR A 161 -9.56 19.96 -2.94
C THR A 161 -10.90 19.23 -2.84
N ASP A 162 -11.39 18.68 -3.93
CA ASP A 162 -12.51 17.74 -3.98
C ASP A 162 -12.17 16.37 -3.38
N ARG A 163 -10.87 16.03 -3.30
CA ARG A 163 -10.36 14.81 -2.65
C ARG A 163 -9.85 15.05 -1.24
N TYR A 164 -9.16 16.17 -1.01
CA TYR A 164 -8.66 16.58 0.29
C TYR A 164 -8.48 18.10 0.36
N GLY A 165 -9.32 18.77 1.14
CA GLY A 165 -9.28 20.22 1.36
C GLY A 165 -8.47 20.65 2.59
N GLY A 166 -7.97 19.71 3.40
CA GLY A 166 -7.30 20.01 4.67
C GLY A 166 -8.23 19.91 5.89
N GLU A 167 -9.27 19.10 5.77
CA GLU A 167 -10.25 18.80 6.79
C GLU A 167 -9.56 18.20 8.03
N ALA A 168 -10.06 18.54 9.22
CA ALA A 168 -9.46 18.09 10.48
C ALA A 168 -9.78 16.63 10.80
N ASP A 169 -10.86 16.11 10.23
CA ASP A 169 -11.41 14.78 10.46
C ASP A 169 -10.99 13.74 9.41
N TYR A 170 -10.27 14.14 8.36
CA TYR A 170 -9.88 13.27 7.24
C TYR A 170 -9.14 11.98 7.68
N PHE A 171 -8.31 12.08 8.73
CA PHE A 171 -7.55 10.95 9.30
C PHE A 171 -8.07 10.51 10.67
N LEU A 172 -9.29 10.90 11.05
CA LEU A 172 -9.91 10.33 12.24
C LEU A 172 -10.40 8.94 11.93
N ALA A 173 -10.07 7.99 12.81
CA ALA A 173 -10.61 6.64 12.76
C ALA A 173 -12.11 6.69 13.07
N SER A 174 -12.95 6.88 12.05
CA SER A 174 -14.40 6.83 12.21
C SER A 174 -14.84 5.37 12.20
N THR A 175 -15.54 4.92 13.24
CA THR A 175 -16.27 3.63 13.20
C THR A 175 -17.64 3.76 12.53
N GLU A 176 -18.06 4.98 12.15
CA GLU A 176 -19.45 5.30 11.79
C GLU A 176 -19.78 5.10 10.30
N GLU A 177 -18.78 4.86 9.44
CA GLU A 177 -18.99 4.67 7.99
C GLU A 177 -18.86 3.21 7.53
N ARG A 178 -19.35 2.27 8.35
CA ARG A 178 -19.50 0.86 7.94
C ARG A 178 -20.88 0.61 7.35
N HIS A 179 -20.94 0.10 6.12
CA HIS A 179 -22.19 -0.22 5.44
C HIS A 179 -22.11 -1.55 4.70
N LYS A 180 -23.27 -2.20 4.51
CA LYS A 180 -23.37 -3.47 3.80
C LYS A 180 -23.77 -3.27 2.35
N GLU A 181 -23.04 -3.92 1.45
CA GLU A 181 -23.39 -4.08 0.04
C GLU A 181 -23.46 -5.56 -0.30
N GLY A 182 -24.69 -6.09 -0.36
CA GLY A 182 -24.92 -7.54 -0.44
C GLY A 182 -24.38 -8.24 0.81
N VAL A 183 -23.47 -9.19 0.60
CA VAL A 183 -22.83 -9.95 1.70
C VAL A 183 -21.58 -9.26 2.28
N ARG A 184 -21.12 -8.15 1.68
CA ARG A 184 -19.85 -7.50 2.03
C ARG A 184 -20.09 -6.31 2.96
N THR A 185 -19.27 -6.16 4.00
CA THR A 185 -19.20 -4.91 4.77
C THR A 185 -18.04 -4.06 4.26
N PHE A 186 -18.34 -2.81 3.91
CA PHE A 186 -17.36 -1.79 3.53
C PHE A 186 -17.20 -0.78 4.67
N TRP A 187 -15.95 -0.47 4.99
CA TRP A 187 -15.57 0.63 5.86
C TRP A 187 -14.93 1.74 5.02
N VAL A 188 -15.57 2.90 4.96
CA VAL A 188 -14.99 4.09 4.33
C VAL A 188 -14.11 4.79 5.37
N THR A 189 -12.81 4.89 5.08
CA THR A 189 -11.84 5.54 5.98
C THR A 189 -10.53 5.80 5.24
N ASN A 190 -9.77 6.81 5.67
CA ASN A 190 -8.38 6.99 5.21
C ASN A 190 -7.34 6.60 6.27
N PHE A 191 -7.79 6.14 7.45
CA PHE A 191 -6.93 5.68 8.54
C PHE A 191 -7.58 4.56 9.35
N VAL A 192 -6.85 3.47 9.54
CA VAL A 192 -7.14 2.39 10.48
C VAL A 192 -6.02 2.35 11.50
N PRO A 193 -6.29 2.54 12.81
CA PRO A 193 -5.24 2.60 13.83
C PRO A 193 -4.42 1.31 13.93
N ASP A 194 -5.08 0.16 13.85
CA ASP A 194 -4.42 -1.13 13.91
C ASP A 194 -5.29 -2.21 13.25
N LEU A 195 -4.81 -2.76 12.13
CA LEU A 195 -5.48 -3.88 11.46
C LEU A 195 -5.48 -5.15 12.31
N LEU A 196 -4.52 -5.36 13.21
CA LEU A 196 -4.40 -6.60 13.99
C LEU A 196 -5.45 -6.71 15.09
N THR A 197 -5.98 -5.58 15.56
CA THR A 197 -6.89 -5.53 16.72
C THR A 197 -8.28 -4.98 16.40
N MET A 198 -8.52 -4.52 15.17
CA MET A 198 -9.85 -4.06 14.76
C MET A 198 -10.89 -5.19 14.75
N PHE A 199 -12.17 -4.81 14.85
CA PHE A 199 -13.27 -5.73 14.60
C PHE A 199 -13.39 -6.06 13.11
N TYR A 200 -13.36 -7.36 12.81
CA TYR A 200 -13.62 -7.91 11.48
C TYR A 200 -15.06 -8.37 11.36
N ASP A 201 -15.65 -8.19 10.18
CA ASP A 201 -17.02 -8.61 9.89
C ASP A 201 -17.09 -10.09 9.50
N ASP A 202 -18.09 -10.83 9.99
CA ASP A 202 -18.26 -12.24 9.63
C ASP A 202 -18.46 -12.42 8.12
N PHE A 203 -17.64 -13.29 7.52
CA PHE A 203 -17.67 -13.57 6.09
C PHE A 203 -17.35 -15.05 5.79
N PRO A 204 -18.23 -15.99 6.18
CA PRO A 204 -17.97 -17.43 6.05
C PRO A 204 -17.99 -17.94 4.59
N ALA A 205 -18.35 -17.09 3.62
CA ALA A 205 -18.47 -17.44 2.21
C ALA A 205 -17.15 -17.83 1.54
N LYS A 206 -16.01 -17.58 2.19
CA LYS A 206 -14.66 -17.83 1.67
C LYS A 206 -13.92 -18.95 2.39
N VAL A 207 -14.15 -19.03 3.70
CA VAL A 207 -13.58 -20.01 4.61
C VAL A 207 -14.50 -20.10 5.82
N GLU A 208 -14.69 -21.31 6.34
CA GLU A 208 -15.53 -21.55 7.51
C GLU A 208 -14.99 -20.77 8.72
N GLY A 209 -15.86 -20.02 9.42
CA GLY A 209 -15.47 -19.13 10.51
C GLY A 209 -14.62 -17.92 10.06
N GLY A 210 -14.50 -17.67 8.76
CA GLY A 210 -13.75 -16.54 8.22
C GLY A 210 -14.42 -15.21 8.48
N GLN A 211 -13.59 -14.19 8.69
CA GLN A 211 -13.99 -12.80 8.82
C GLN A 211 -13.27 -11.95 7.78
N LEU A 212 -13.94 -10.91 7.28
CA LEU A 212 -13.43 -10.06 6.22
C LEU A 212 -14.12 -8.69 6.25
N THR A 213 -13.33 -7.63 6.36
CA THR A 213 -13.81 -6.25 6.21
C THR A 213 -13.18 -5.61 4.97
N PHE A 214 -14.01 -5.03 4.10
CA PHE A 214 -13.55 -4.27 2.94
C PHE A 214 -13.30 -2.80 3.32
N PHE A 215 -12.38 -2.16 2.63
CA PHE A 215 -12.03 -0.75 2.83
C PHE A 215 -12.15 0.03 1.53
N ARG A 216 -12.69 1.24 1.66
CA ARG A 216 -12.56 2.30 0.67
C ARG A 216 -11.64 3.36 1.24
N MET A 217 -10.45 3.48 0.66
CA MET A 217 -9.40 4.42 1.12
C MET A 217 -8.80 5.13 -0.08
N SER A 218 -8.81 6.47 -0.07
CA SER A 218 -8.41 7.29 -1.23
C SER A 218 -9.13 6.81 -2.50
N SER A 219 -8.42 6.57 -3.61
CA SER A 219 -8.99 6.07 -4.87
C SER A 219 -9.22 4.54 -4.90
N TRP A 220 -8.89 3.80 -3.83
CA TRP A 220 -9.05 2.34 -3.81
C TRP A 220 -10.37 1.91 -3.22
N GLU A 221 -11.24 1.38 -4.08
CA GLU A 221 -12.61 0.98 -3.75
C GLU A 221 -12.76 -0.46 -3.21
N TYR A 222 -11.72 -1.29 -3.36
CA TYR A 222 -11.80 -2.74 -3.09
C TYR A 222 -10.54 -3.30 -2.43
N ASN A 223 -10.09 -2.69 -1.33
CA ASN A 223 -9.13 -3.33 -0.42
C ASN A 223 -9.88 -4.16 0.63
N HIS A 224 -9.23 -5.16 1.23
CA HIS A 224 -9.81 -5.86 2.37
C HIS A 224 -8.73 -6.46 3.26
N THR A 225 -9.12 -6.71 4.51
CA THR A 225 -8.35 -7.52 5.44
C THR A 225 -9.22 -8.68 5.88
N SER A 226 -8.65 -9.89 5.91
CA SER A 226 -9.34 -11.11 6.30
C SER A 226 -8.61 -11.82 7.43
N SER A 227 -9.38 -12.46 8.29
CA SER A 227 -8.90 -13.35 9.35
C SER A 227 -9.65 -14.68 9.26
N TRP A 228 -8.99 -15.77 9.65
CA TRP A 228 -9.60 -17.09 9.66
C TRP A 228 -9.04 -17.95 10.81
N PRO A 229 -9.79 -18.97 11.27
CA PRO A 229 -9.34 -19.89 12.31
C PRO A 229 -8.04 -20.64 11.97
N VAL A 230 -7.45 -21.27 12.98
CA VAL A 230 -6.29 -22.16 12.77
C VAL A 230 -6.74 -23.43 12.05
N GLY A 231 -5.92 -23.91 11.10
CA GLY A 231 -6.10 -25.22 10.46
C GLY A 231 -7.19 -25.27 9.38
N VAL A 232 -7.69 -24.13 8.92
CA VAL A 232 -8.58 -24.04 7.76
C VAL A 232 -7.84 -23.53 6.53
N TYR A 233 -8.39 -23.78 5.34
CA TYR A 233 -7.89 -23.24 4.09
C TYR A 233 -8.96 -22.41 3.40
N HIS A 234 -8.53 -21.32 2.78
CA HIS A 234 -9.39 -20.54 1.92
C HIS A 234 -9.68 -21.33 0.63
N MET A 235 -10.93 -21.33 0.16
CA MET A 235 -11.29 -22.01 -1.10
C MET A 235 -10.44 -21.53 -2.28
N ALA A 236 -9.93 -22.48 -3.07
CA ALA A 236 -9.20 -22.19 -4.29
C ALA A 236 -10.09 -21.45 -5.29
N HIS A 237 -9.60 -20.33 -5.81
CA HIS A 237 -10.29 -19.54 -6.82
C HIS A 237 -9.26 -18.78 -7.66
N TYR A 238 -9.72 -18.15 -8.75
CA TYR A 238 -8.88 -17.31 -9.58
C TYR A 238 -9.55 -15.95 -9.81
N HIS A 239 -8.72 -14.95 -10.06
CA HIS A 239 -9.10 -13.63 -10.53
C HIS A 239 -8.07 -13.15 -11.56
N GLY A 240 -8.23 -11.93 -12.09
CA GLY A 240 -7.21 -11.30 -12.93
C GLY A 240 -5.90 -11.06 -12.15
N PRO A 241 -4.81 -10.65 -12.83
CA PRO A 241 -3.60 -10.22 -12.13
C PRO A 241 -3.88 -9.02 -11.20
N GLY A 242 -2.96 -8.71 -10.28
CA GLY A 242 -3.00 -7.49 -9.47
C GLY A 242 -3.38 -7.63 -8.00
N ALA A 243 -3.97 -8.76 -7.57
CA ALA A 243 -4.22 -8.95 -6.13
C ALA A 243 -2.89 -9.16 -5.38
N LEU A 244 -2.70 -8.37 -4.34
CA LEU A 244 -1.57 -8.46 -3.41
C LEU A 244 -2.08 -8.97 -2.07
N LEU A 245 -1.37 -9.94 -1.50
CA LEU A 245 -1.56 -10.38 -0.12
C LEU A 245 -0.33 -9.98 0.69
N LEU A 246 -0.55 -9.34 1.85
CA LEU A 246 0.47 -9.09 2.86
C LEU A 246 0.06 -9.85 4.12
N GLY A 247 0.91 -10.78 4.58
CA GLY A 247 0.68 -11.47 5.84
C GLY A 247 0.86 -10.50 7.01
N LEU A 248 -0.19 -10.32 7.82
CA LEU A 248 -0.17 -9.39 8.95
C LEU A 248 0.22 -10.08 10.26
N SER A 249 -0.29 -11.29 10.48
CA SER A 249 0.02 -12.13 11.64
C SER A 249 -0.27 -13.61 11.32
N GLY A 250 0.26 -14.49 12.16
CA GLY A 250 0.13 -15.94 12.00
C GLY A 250 1.17 -16.56 11.05
N GLU A 251 1.04 -17.86 10.84
CA GLU A 251 1.92 -18.65 9.98
C GLU A 251 1.09 -19.53 9.04
N GLY A 252 1.57 -19.75 7.82
CA GLY A 252 0.87 -20.52 6.81
C GLY A 252 1.59 -20.51 5.47
N TYR A 253 0.90 -20.92 4.41
CA TYR A 253 1.43 -20.91 3.05
C TYR A 253 0.35 -20.55 2.04
N ALA A 254 0.77 -19.96 0.92
CA ALA A 254 -0.08 -19.74 -0.25
C ALA A 254 0.32 -20.71 -1.36
N LEU A 255 -0.66 -21.41 -1.92
CA LEU A 255 -0.46 -22.21 -3.13
C LEU A 255 -0.94 -21.39 -4.32
N ILE A 256 -0.03 -21.17 -5.28
CA ILE A 256 -0.31 -20.42 -6.51
C ILE A 256 0.06 -21.32 -7.68
N TRP A 257 -0.87 -21.53 -8.62
CA TRP A 257 -0.66 -22.39 -9.77
C TRP A 257 -1.34 -21.84 -11.03
N PRO A 258 -0.94 -22.29 -12.22
CA PRO A 258 -1.57 -21.84 -13.46
C PRO A 258 -3.06 -22.17 -13.51
N LYS A 259 -3.89 -21.18 -13.88
CA LYS A 259 -5.36 -21.33 -14.02
C LYS A 259 -5.79 -22.60 -14.78
N ARG A 260 -5.03 -23.00 -15.80
CA ARG A 260 -5.32 -24.18 -16.64
C ARG A 260 -5.37 -25.50 -15.86
N CYS A 261 -4.83 -25.56 -14.65
CA CYS A 261 -4.85 -26.77 -13.81
C CYS A 261 -6.16 -26.92 -12.99
N GLY A 262 -7.09 -25.96 -13.07
CA GLY A 262 -8.35 -26.02 -12.31
C GLY A 262 -8.16 -25.80 -10.79
N PRO A 263 -9.23 -25.90 -9.99
CA PRO A 263 -9.18 -25.64 -8.55
C PRO A 263 -8.58 -26.79 -7.70
N HIS A 264 -8.36 -27.97 -8.30
CA HIS A 264 -7.80 -29.15 -7.65
C HIS A 264 -6.55 -29.63 -8.42
N PRO A 265 -5.40 -28.95 -8.28
CA PRO A 265 -4.20 -29.26 -9.05
C PRO A 265 -3.39 -30.46 -8.53
N TYR A 266 -3.75 -31.00 -7.34
CA TYR A 266 -3.10 -32.13 -6.66
C TYR A 266 -4.12 -33.20 -6.28
#